data_AF-A0A5S9MLU6-F1
#
_entry.id   AF-A0A5S9MLU6-F1
#
_cell.length_a   1.000
_cell.length_b   1.000
_cell.length_c   1.000
_cell.angle_alpha   90.00
_cell.angle_beta   90.00
_cell.angle_gamma   90.00
#
_symmetry.space_group_name_H-M   'P 1'
#
loop_
_entity.id
_entity.type
_entity.pdbx_description
1 polymer ?
#
loop_
_entity_poly.entity_id
_entity_poly.type
_entity_poly.pdbx_seq_one_letter_code
_entity_poly.pdbx_strand_id
1 'polypeptide(L)' 'MYHYQKGFMHQKVMIADGELASVGTANVDMRSFQLNFEVNVFTAAKKAN' A
#
# COMPACT_ATOMS: atom_id res chain seq x y z
N MET A 1 -12.02 10.09 7.24
CA MET A 1 -11.86 9.18 6.09
C MET A 1 -12.20 9.97 4.83
N TYR A 2 -11.29 10.02 3.84
CA TYR A 2 -11.50 10.75 2.58
C TYR A 2 -11.59 9.74 1.43
N HIS A 3 -12.49 9.99 0.49
CA HIS A 3 -12.67 9.15 -0.70
C HIS A 3 -12.44 9.98 -1.95
N TYR A 4 -11.60 9.47 -2.85
CA TYR A 4 -11.40 10.06 -4.16
C TYR A 4 -12.63 9.84 -5.05
N GLN A 5 -13.07 10.89 -5.75
CA GLN A 5 -14.32 10.90 -6.53
C GLN A 5 -14.12 11.05 -8.04
N LYS A 6 -12.92 11.42 -8.52
CA LYS A 6 -12.70 11.73 -9.95
C LYS A 6 -12.48 10.49 -10.82
N GLY A 7 -12.67 9.28 -10.28
CA GLY A 7 -12.50 8.02 -11.01
C GLY A 7 -12.28 6.83 -10.10
N PHE A 8 -12.09 5.66 -10.71
CA PHE A 8 -11.83 4.39 -10.01
C PHE A 8 -10.42 4.35 -9.40
N MET A 9 -10.32 4.00 -8.12
CA MET A 9 -9.05 3.84 -7.41
C MET A 9 -8.79 2.36 -7.14
N HIS A 10 -7.79 1.79 -7.83
CA HIS A 10 -7.38 0.39 -7.70
C HIS A 10 -5.98 0.24 -7.07
N GLN A 11 -5.52 1.26 -6.36
CA GLN A 11 -4.20 1.30 -5.74
C GLN A 11 -4.19 0.48 -4.44
N LYS A 12 -3.11 -0.27 -4.21
CA LYS A 12 -2.80 -0.94 -2.96
C LYS A 12 -1.46 -0.44 -2.48
N VAL A 13 -1.51 0.76 -1.92
CA VAL A 13 -0.34 1.52 -1.49
C VAL A 13 -0.55 1.95 -0.06
N MET A 14 0.48 1.78 0.76
CA MET A 14 0.54 2.35 2.11
C MET A 14 1.82 3.18 2.24
N ILE A 15 1.72 4.36 2.83
CA ILE A 15 2.84 5.26 3.11
C ILE A 15 2.75 5.61 4.59
N ALA A 16 3.86 5.48 5.31
CA ALA A 16 3.97 5.84 6.72
C ALA A 16 5.11 6.83 6.92
N ASP A 17 4.77 7.98 7.50
CA ASP A 17 5.68 9.02 8.00
C ASP A 17 6.75 9.54 7.02
N GLY A 18 6.60 9.28 5.72
CA GLY A 18 7.61 9.60 4.70
C GLY A 18 8.86 8.72 4.75
N GLU A 19 8.86 7.68 5.60
CA GLU A 19 10.01 6.80 5.82
C GLU A 19 9.80 5.40 5.25
N LEU A 20 8.55 4.95 5.15
CA LEU A 20 8.19 3.63 4.62
C LEU A 20 7.08 3.76 3.59
N ALA A 21 7.21 3.01 2.50
CA ALA A 21 6.13 2.77 1.56
C ALA A 21 6.00 1.28 1.26
N SER A 22 4.77 0.82 1.06
CA SER A 22 4.43 -0.50 0.56
C SER A 22 3.60 -0.35 -0.71
N VAL A 23 3.97 -1.08 -1.76
CA VAL A 23 3.20 -1.17 -3.01
C VAL A 23 3.07 -2.65 -3.36
N GLY A 24 1.85 -3.09 -3.66
CA GLY A 24 1.63 -4.50 -3.95
C GLY A 24 0.25 -4.84 -4.46
N THR A 25 -0.12 -6.09 -4.21
CA THR A 25 -1.37 -6.70 -4.65
C THR A 25 -2.39 -6.81 -3.52
N ALA A 26 -1.93 -6.89 -2.26
CA ALA A 26 -2.78 -7.04 -1.09
C ALA A 26 -3.72 -5.85 -0.86
N ASN A 27 -5.02 -6.13 -0.83
CA ASN A 27 -6.01 -5.19 -0.29
C ASN A 27 -5.91 -5.16 1.25
N VAL A 28 -6.40 -4.09 1.87
CA VAL A 28 -6.49 -3.98 3.33
C VAL A 28 -7.75 -4.69 3.83
N ASP A 29 -7.81 -6.00 3.63
CA ASP A 29 -8.90 -6.86 4.09
C ASP A 29 -8.39 -8.24 4.55
N MET A 30 -9.20 -8.95 5.34
CA MET A 30 -8.81 -10.23 5.94
C MET A 30 -8.50 -11.32 4.89
N ARG A 31 -9.15 -11.27 3.72
CA ARG A 31 -8.95 -12.28 2.68
C ARG A 31 -7.58 -12.13 2.05
N SER A 32 -7.17 -10.90 1.73
CA SER A 32 -5.81 -10.63 1.24
C SER A 32 -4.74 -11.00 2.27
N PHE A 33 -5.02 -10.88 3.58
CA PHE A 33 -4.05 -11.22 4.63
C PHE A 33 -3.98 -12.71 5.01
N GLN A 34 -5.04 -13.48 4.80
CA GLN A 34 -5.09 -14.87 5.27
C GLN A 34 -5.23 -15.92 4.16
N LEU A 35 -5.84 -15.56 3.02
CA LEU A 35 -6.28 -16.53 2.03
C LEU A 35 -5.56 -16.38 0.70
N ASN A 36 -5.32 -15.14 0.26
CA ASN A 36 -4.71 -14.89 -1.03
C ASN A 36 -3.18 -14.98 -0.95
N PHE A 37 -2.58 -15.44 -2.05
CA PHE A 37 -1.15 -15.25 -2.29
C PHE A 37 -0.92 -13.84 -2.83
N GLU A 38 -0.53 -12.93 -1.96
CA GLU A 38 -0.23 -11.55 -2.29
C GLU A 38 1.28 -11.31 -2.29
N VAL A 39 1.71 -10.35 -3.12
CA VAL A 39 3.08 -9.84 -3.16
C VAL A 39 3.07 -8.33 -2.94
N ASN A 40 3.90 -7.89 -1.99
CA ASN A 40 4.13 -6.48 -1.69
C ASN A 40 5.63 -6.19 -1.64
N VAL A 41 6.03 -5.06 -2.19
CA VAL A 41 7.38 -4.50 -2.05
C VAL A 41 7.34 -3.42 -0.99
N PHE A 42 8.28 -3.45 -0.05
CA PHE A 42 8.48 -2.42 0.95
C PHE A 42 9.75 -1.63 0.64
N THR A 43 9.65 -0.31 0.63
CA THR A 43 10.78 0.60 0.39
C THR A 43 10.91 1.56 1.56
N ALA A 44 12.13 1.70 2.08
CA ALA A 44 12.45 2.70 3.08
C ALA A 44 13.10 3.93 2.42
N ALA A 45 12.73 5.12 2.87
CA ALA A 45 13.39 6.34 2.45
C ALA A 45 14.82 6.36 2.98
N LYS A 46 15.81 6.48 2.08
CA LYS A 46 17.19 6.73 2.47
C LYS A 46 17.35 8.25 2.60
N LYS A 47 17.70 8.74 3.80
CA LYS A 47 18.13 10.13 3.96
C LYS A 47 19.37 10.33 3.09
N ALA A 48 19.27 11.23 2.11
CA ALA A 48 20.44 11.71 1.39
C ALA A 48 21.27 12.54 2.39
N ASN A 49 22.53 12.14 2.57
CA ASN A 49 23.49 12.89 3.39
C ASN A 49 23.91 14.17 2.68
#